data_AF-A0A5D9DCS3-F1
#
_entry.id   AF-A0A5D9DCS3-F1
#
_cell.length_a   1.000
_cell.length_b   1.000
_cell.length_c   1.000
_cell.angle_alpha   90.00
_cell.angle_beta   90.00
_cell.angle_gamma   90.00
#
_symmetry.space_group_name_H-M   'P 1'
#
loop_
_entity.id
_entity.type
_entity.pdbx_description
1 polymer ?
#
loop_
_entity_poly.entity_id
_entity_poly.type
_entity_poly.pdbx_seq_one_letter_code
_entity_poly.pdbx_strand_id
1 'polypeptide(L)'
;MIDAILYVADYPALAQFLSLNHPELLRQTDQGEITLPPVIDGFARTKSVQAGSAVLAYARFRETQAEQWRGIPGIEVLAEAEFTGRGTADAVYAQVFDDPDKLAKYDGVYDRTPKEVDDGQGNMITVTPPDRFGVVAGA
;
A
#
# COMPACT_ATOMS: atom_id res chain seq x y z
N MET A 1 -16.74 -5.29 4.32
CA MET A 1 -15.58 -4.49 3.86
C MET A 1 -14.32 -5.27 4.18
N ILE A 2 -13.24 -5.11 3.43
CA ILE A 2 -12.02 -5.91 3.58
C ILE A 2 -10.84 -4.95 3.69
N ASP A 3 -10.06 -5.07 4.74
CA ASP A 3 -8.77 -4.38 4.84
C ASP A 3 -7.68 -5.28 4.27
N ALA A 4 -6.75 -4.70 3.52
CA ALA A 4 -5.70 -5.44 2.84
C ALA A 4 -4.38 -4.66 2.76
N ILE A 5 -3.27 -5.38 2.74
CA ILE A 5 -1.96 -4.85 2.34
C ILE A 5 -1.65 -5.34 0.93
N LEU A 6 -1.59 -4.40 0.00
CA LEU A 6 -1.21 -4.64 -1.38
C LEU A 6 0.30 -4.47 -1.54
N TYR A 7 0.91 -5.38 -2.28
CA TYR A 7 2.27 -5.31 -2.77
C TYR A 7 2.27 -5.28 -4.29
N VAL A 8 3.10 -4.41 -4.84
CA VAL A 8 3.34 -4.28 -6.28
C VAL A 8 4.85 -4.25 -6.47
N ALA A 9 5.43 -5.23 -7.15
CA ALA A 9 6.87 -5.28 -7.38
C ALA A 9 7.35 -4.24 -8.41
N ASP A 10 6.51 -3.94 -9.39
CA ASP A 10 6.78 -2.99 -10.49
C ASP A 10 5.57 -2.08 -10.74
N TYR A 11 5.54 -0.93 -10.05
CA TYR A 11 4.47 0.05 -10.19
C TYR A 11 4.38 0.66 -11.60
N PRO A 12 5.48 1.02 -12.29
CA PRO A 12 5.43 1.43 -13.70
C PRO A 12 4.73 0.41 -14.61
N ALA A 13 5.05 -0.89 -14.49
CA ALA A 13 4.41 -1.93 -15.28
C ALA A 13 2.91 -2.06 -14.94
N LEU A 14 2.54 -1.99 -13.66
CA LEU A 14 1.14 -1.98 -13.25
C LEU A 14 0.39 -0.77 -13.82
N ALA A 15 0.96 0.43 -13.71
CA ALA A 15 0.35 1.66 -14.22
C ALA A 15 0.14 1.60 -15.74
N GLN A 16 1.08 1.02 -16.49
CA GLN A 16 0.94 0.78 -17.91
C GLN A 16 -0.15 -0.25 -18.21
N PHE A 17 -0.24 -1.34 -17.44
CA PHE A 17 -1.32 -2.31 -17.61
C PHE A 17 -2.69 -1.67 -17.38
N LEU A 18 -2.83 -0.88 -16.31
CA LEU A 18 -4.06 -0.19 -15.97
C LEU A 18 -4.44 0.84 -17.04
N SER A 19 -3.50 1.61 -17.58
CA SER A 19 -3.84 2.60 -18.62
C SER A 19 -4.39 1.98 -19.90
N LEU A 20 -4.04 0.72 -20.20
CA LEU A 20 -4.49 0.00 -21.39
C LEU A 20 -5.79 -0.80 -21.17
N ASN A 21 -5.98 -1.36 -19.97
CA ASN A 21 -7.07 -2.32 -19.72
C ASN A 21 -8.14 -1.77 -18.76
N HIS A 22 -7.76 -0.89 -17.84
CA HIS A 22 -8.61 -0.34 -16.77
C HIS A 22 -8.32 1.15 -16.49
N PRO A 23 -8.41 2.04 -17.51
CA PRO A 23 -8.08 3.46 -17.34
C PRO A 23 -8.99 4.18 -16.34
N GLU A 24 -10.15 3.60 -16.01
CA GLU A 24 -11.07 4.06 -14.96
C GLU A 24 -10.51 3.93 -13.54
N LEU A 25 -9.48 3.09 -13.34
CA LEU A 25 -8.79 2.92 -12.05
C LEU A 25 -7.63 3.91 -11.87
N LEU A 26 -7.37 4.75 -12.86
CA LEU A 26 -6.36 5.79 -12.81
C LEU A 26 -7.02 7.16 -12.65
N ARG A 27 -6.39 8.03 -11.86
CA ARG A 27 -6.86 9.40 -11.69
C ARG A 27 -6.80 10.14 -13.02
N GLN A 28 -7.93 10.74 -13.39
CA GLN A 28 -8.06 11.55 -14.58
C GLN A 28 -8.16 13.05 -14.23
N THR A 29 -7.73 13.89 -15.16
CA THR A 29 -7.96 15.33 -15.13
C THR A 29 -9.42 15.64 -15.42
N ASP A 30 -9.85 16.89 -15.22
CA ASP A 30 -11.20 17.35 -15.59
C ASP A 30 -11.51 17.19 -17.09
N GLN A 31 -10.48 16.97 -17.92
CA GLN A 31 -10.58 16.75 -19.37
C GLN A 31 -10.60 15.26 -19.76
N GLY A 32 -10.56 14.35 -18.77
CA GLY A 32 -10.60 12.89 -18.99
C GLY A 32 -9.24 12.28 -19.33
N GLU A 33 -8.14 13.01 -19.16
CA GLU A 33 -6.79 12.51 -19.43
C GLU A 33 -6.17 11.90 -18.17
N ILE A 34 -5.36 10.84 -18.30
CA ILE A 34 -4.66 10.24 -17.15
C ILE A 34 -3.65 11.24 -16.57
N THR A 35 -3.71 11.48 -15.27
CA THR A 35 -2.75 12.34 -14.55
C THR A 35 -1.36 11.72 -14.56
N LEU A 36 -0.32 12.53 -14.77
CA LEU A 36 1.09 12.10 -14.71
C LEU A 36 1.80 12.70 -13.48
N PRO A 37 2.50 11.90 -12.67
CA PRO A 37 2.64 10.44 -12.78
C PRO A 37 1.30 9.72 -12.52
N PRO A 38 1.07 8.53 -13.10
CA PRO A 38 -0.17 7.78 -12.90
C PRO A 38 -0.43 7.56 -11.42
N VAL A 39 -1.65 7.89 -10.99
CA VAL A 39 -2.12 7.67 -9.62
C VAL A 39 -3.26 6.68 -9.67
N ILE A 40 -3.09 5.52 -9.03
CA ILE A 40 -4.18 4.58 -8.84
C ILE A 40 -5.18 5.17 -7.85
N ASP A 41 -6.44 5.21 -8.30
CA ASP A 41 -7.60 5.71 -7.58
C ASP A 41 -8.73 4.65 -7.58
N GLY A 42 -9.85 4.93 -6.92
CA GLY A 42 -11.03 4.06 -6.94
C GLY A 42 -11.18 3.12 -5.74
N PHE A 43 -10.33 3.23 -4.73
CA PHE A 43 -10.52 2.59 -3.42
C PHE A 43 -9.91 3.41 -2.29
N ALA A 44 -10.41 3.19 -1.07
CA ALA A 44 -9.88 3.86 0.10
C ALA A 44 -8.51 3.28 0.45
N ARG A 45 -7.48 4.12 0.53
CA ARG A 45 -6.12 3.68 0.92
C ARG A 45 -5.38 4.73 1.72
N THR A 46 -4.41 4.26 2.48
CA THR A 46 -3.41 5.14 3.08
C THR A 46 -2.40 5.62 2.04
N LYS A 47 -1.54 6.56 2.44
CA LYS A 47 -0.36 6.91 1.65
C LYS A 47 0.49 5.65 1.45
N SER A 48 0.82 5.36 0.20
CA SER A 48 1.69 4.24 -0.14
C SER A 48 3.14 4.51 0.26
N VAL A 49 3.87 3.44 0.55
CA VAL A 49 5.34 3.47 0.69
C VAL A 49 5.96 2.85 -0.55
N GLN A 50 7.15 3.32 -0.93
CA GLN A 50 7.80 2.94 -2.17
C GLN A 50 9.31 2.77 -1.95
N ALA A 51 9.87 1.73 -2.56
CA ALA A 51 11.30 1.51 -2.68
C ALA A 51 11.62 1.08 -4.12
N GLY A 52 12.30 1.94 -4.87
CA GLY A 52 12.50 1.73 -6.32
C GLY A 52 11.17 1.64 -7.06
N SER A 53 10.95 0.54 -7.79
CA SER A 53 9.69 0.26 -8.50
C SER A 53 8.61 -0.38 -7.61
N ALA A 54 8.99 -0.87 -6.43
CA ALA A 54 8.10 -1.62 -5.57
C ALA A 54 7.28 -0.69 -4.66
N VAL A 55 6.02 -1.03 -4.44
CA VAL A 55 5.06 -0.23 -3.68
C VAL A 55 4.29 -1.12 -2.70
N LEU A 56 4.06 -0.60 -1.49
CA LEU A 56 3.08 -1.14 -0.55
C LEU A 56 1.98 -0.12 -0.28
N ALA A 57 0.74 -0.59 -0.15
CA ALA A 57 -0.39 0.23 0.23
C ALA A 57 -1.33 -0.53 1.17
N TYR A 58 -1.78 0.13 2.24
CA TYR A 58 -2.89 -0.37 3.05
C TYR A 58 -4.20 0.15 2.44
N ALA A 59 -5.10 -0.75 2.10
CA ALA A 59 -6.35 -0.48 1.41
C ALA A 59 -7.54 -0.98 2.22
N ARG A 60 -8.69 -0.33 2.04
CA ARG A 60 -10.01 -0.83 2.44
C ARG A 60 -10.90 -0.94 1.22
N PHE A 61 -11.34 -2.16 0.95
CA PHE A 61 -12.17 -2.52 -0.18
C PHE A 61 -13.61 -2.84 0.23
N ARG A 62 -14.53 -2.59 -0.69
CA ARG A 62 -15.81 -3.33 -0.77
C ARG A 62 -15.52 -4.71 -1.36
N GLU A 63 -16.40 -5.68 -1.15
CA GLU A 63 -16.20 -7.06 -1.65
C GLU A 63 -15.97 -7.10 -3.16
N THR A 64 -16.79 -6.37 -3.93
CA THR A 64 -16.65 -6.29 -5.39
C THR A 64 -15.32 -5.67 -5.83
N GLN A 65 -14.77 -4.75 -5.04
CA GLN A 65 -13.44 -4.19 -5.31
C GLN A 65 -12.34 -5.20 -4.99
N ALA A 66 -12.46 -5.93 -3.88
CA ALA A 66 -11.47 -6.94 -3.51
C ALA A 66 -11.34 -8.01 -4.61
N GLU A 67 -12.47 -8.48 -5.18
CA GLU A 67 -12.47 -9.40 -6.32
C GLU A 67 -11.78 -8.81 -7.55
N GLN A 68 -12.10 -7.55 -7.89
CA GLN A 68 -11.46 -6.84 -8.99
C GLN A 68 -9.93 -6.76 -8.81
N TRP A 69 -9.47 -6.36 -7.63
CA TRP A 69 -8.05 -6.14 -7.36
C TRP A 69 -7.24 -7.43 -7.28
N ARG A 70 -7.82 -8.54 -6.80
CA ARG A 70 -7.17 -9.87 -6.83
C ARG A 70 -6.95 -10.38 -8.25
N GLY A 71 -7.74 -9.92 -9.22
CA GLY A 71 -7.64 -10.32 -10.62
C GLY A 71 -6.64 -9.50 -11.45
N ILE A 72 -6.09 -8.40 -10.92
CA ILE A 72 -5.21 -7.49 -11.67
C ILE A 72 -3.77 -8.01 -11.66
N PRO A 73 -3.15 -8.28 -12.83
CA PRO A 73 -1.75 -8.66 -12.92
C PRO A 73 -0.81 -7.62 -12.28
N GLY A 74 0.19 -8.12 -11.55
CA GLY A 74 1.19 -7.27 -10.87
C GLY A 74 0.79 -6.82 -9.47
N ILE A 75 -0.42 -7.15 -9.02
CA ILE A 75 -0.87 -6.90 -7.65
C ILE A 75 -0.85 -8.20 -6.87
N GLU A 76 -0.20 -8.16 -5.72
CA GLU A 76 -0.19 -9.23 -4.75
C GLU A 76 -0.86 -8.74 -3.46
N VAL A 77 -1.83 -9.50 -2.95
CA VAL A 77 -2.41 -9.25 -1.63
C VAL A 77 -1.55 -9.99 -0.61
N LEU A 78 -0.70 -9.27 0.12
CA LEU A 78 0.14 -9.90 1.17
C LEU A 78 -0.72 -10.41 2.33
N ALA A 79 -1.70 -9.61 2.73
CA ALA A 79 -2.62 -9.94 3.80
C ALA A 79 -3.96 -9.26 3.58
N GLU A 80 -5.03 -9.90 4.04
CA GLU A 80 -6.38 -9.33 4.04
C GLU A 80 -7.21 -9.88 5.19
N ALA A 81 -8.15 -9.09 5.68
CA ALA A 81 -9.13 -9.52 6.67
C ALA A 81 -10.44 -8.74 6.51
N GLU A 82 -11.56 -9.39 6.87
CA GLU A 82 -12.84 -8.70 6.96
C GLU A 82 -12.79 -7.61 8.03
N PHE A 83 -13.24 -6.41 7.65
CA PHE A 83 -13.29 -5.28 8.56
C PHE A 83 -14.37 -5.48 9.62
N THR A 84 -13.92 -5.71 10.85
CA THR A 84 -14.76 -5.93 12.05
C THR A 84 -14.57 -4.83 13.11
N GLY A 85 -13.76 -3.81 12.81
CA GLY A 85 -13.45 -2.70 13.71
C GLY A 85 -11.95 -2.54 14.00
N ARG A 86 -11.61 -1.95 15.16
CA ARG A 86 -10.25 -1.51 15.52
C ARG A 86 -9.18 -2.61 15.45
N GLY A 87 -9.54 -3.87 15.69
CA GLY A 87 -8.61 -5.01 15.65
C GLY A 87 -8.32 -5.57 14.25
N THR A 88 -9.00 -5.09 13.20
CA THR A 88 -8.80 -5.62 11.84
C THR A 88 -7.38 -5.38 11.35
N ALA A 89 -6.84 -4.19 11.61
CA ALA A 89 -5.48 -3.86 11.20
C ALA A 89 -4.45 -4.78 11.89
N ASP A 90 -4.65 -5.10 13.18
CA ASP A 90 -3.79 -6.05 13.88
C ASP A 90 -3.79 -7.42 13.20
N ALA A 91 -4.97 -7.92 12.80
CA ALA A 91 -5.11 -9.20 12.11
C ALA A 91 -4.44 -9.19 10.71
N VAL A 92 -4.55 -8.09 9.97
CA VAL A 92 -3.89 -7.94 8.65
C VAL A 92 -2.37 -7.93 8.83
N TYR A 93 -1.84 -7.16 9.78
CA TYR A 93 -0.40 -7.07 9.99
C TYR A 93 0.19 -8.35 10.59
N ALA A 94 -0.53 -9.05 11.47
CA ALA A 94 -0.09 -10.34 12.01
C ALA A 94 0.17 -11.35 10.87
N GLN A 95 -0.73 -11.43 9.87
CA GLN A 95 -0.53 -12.29 8.71
C GLN A 95 0.74 -11.98 7.90
N VAL A 96 1.23 -10.73 7.93
CA VAL A 96 2.49 -10.36 7.27
C VAL A 96 3.68 -10.72 8.15
N PHE A 97 3.60 -10.45 9.46
CA PHE A 97 4.73 -10.63 10.38
C PHE A 97 4.95 -12.08 10.83
N ASP A 98 3.90 -12.90 10.78
CA ASP A 98 3.97 -14.32 11.12
C ASP A 98 4.43 -15.20 9.95
N ASP A 99 4.58 -14.61 8.75
CA ASP A 99 5.00 -15.30 7.52
C ASP A 99 6.31 -14.69 6.99
N PRO A 100 7.42 -15.46 6.95
CA PRO A 100 8.74 -14.93 6.58
C PRO A 100 8.82 -14.44 5.13
N ASP A 101 8.05 -15.02 4.21
CA ASP A 101 8.09 -14.62 2.79
C ASP A 101 7.36 -13.29 2.59
N LYS A 102 6.22 -13.11 3.28
CA LYS A 102 5.48 -11.85 3.27
C LYS A 102 6.26 -10.75 3.98
N LEU A 103 6.88 -11.08 5.11
CA LEU A 103 7.74 -10.16 5.85
C LEU A 103 8.93 -9.69 5.01
N ALA A 104 9.57 -10.58 4.26
CA ALA A 104 10.68 -10.21 3.39
C ALA A 104 10.26 -9.21 2.30
N LYS A 105 9.09 -9.41 1.68
CA LYS A 105 8.53 -8.44 0.71
C LYS A 105 8.18 -7.11 1.37
N TYR A 106 7.62 -7.18 2.57
CA TYR A 106 7.25 -6.01 3.35
C TYR A 106 8.49 -5.15 3.68
N ASP A 107 9.50 -5.76 4.30
CA ASP A 107 10.74 -5.09 4.71
C ASP A 107 11.59 -4.65 3.51
N GLY A 108 11.45 -5.32 2.36
CA GLY A 108 12.07 -4.88 1.10
C GLY A 108 11.54 -3.54 0.56
N VAL A 109 10.37 -3.10 1.01
CA VAL A 109 9.79 -1.80 0.61
C VAL A 109 9.73 -0.82 1.78
N TYR A 110 9.40 -1.29 2.98
CA TYR A 110 9.28 -0.46 4.17
C TYR A 110 10.46 -0.72 5.12
N ASP A 111 11.50 0.09 4.97
CA ASP A 111 12.66 0.04 5.85
C ASP A 111 12.31 0.58 7.25
N ARG A 112 12.42 -0.31 8.23
CA ARG A 112 12.15 -0.05 9.65
C ARG A 112 13.42 0.16 10.48
N THR A 113 14.59 0.26 9.84
CA THR A 113 15.84 0.46 10.56
C THR A 113 15.89 1.84 11.22
N PRO A 114 16.40 1.95 12.46
CA PRO A 114 16.61 3.24 13.10
C PRO A 114 17.58 4.10 12.29
N LYS A 115 17.24 5.38 12.13
CA LYS A 115 18.06 6.34 11.38
C LYS A 115 18.35 7.58 12.21
N GLU A 116 19.56 8.10 12.06
CA GLU A 116 19.90 9.40 12.64
C GLU A 116 19.37 10.52 11.76
N VAL A 117 18.67 11.46 12.38
CA VAL A 117 18.16 12.67 11.72
C VAL A 117 18.55 13.88 12.55
N ASP A 118 18.88 14.97 11.87
CA ASP A 118 19.11 16.27 12.51
C ASP A 118 17.78 16.77 13.10
N ASP A 119 17.77 17.14 14.37
CA ASP A 119 16.61 17.68 15.07
C ASP A 119 16.28 19.14 14.70
N GLY A 120 17.06 19.74 13.80
CA GLY A 120 16.95 21.13 13.38
C GLY A 120 17.60 22.11 14.36
N GLN A 121 18.21 21.62 15.43
CA GLN A 121 18.94 22.38 16.45
C GLN A 121 20.44 22.02 16.45
N GLY A 122 20.89 21.20 15.50
CA GLY A 122 22.27 20.76 15.36
C GLY A 122 22.62 19.52 16.19
N ASN A 123 21.62 18.83 16.77
CA ASN A 123 21.82 17.52 17.39
C ASN A 123 21.31 16.41 16.46
N MET A 124 21.95 15.25 16.55
CA MET A 124 21.46 14.04 15.89
C MET A 124 20.56 13.27 16.86
N ILE A 125 19.34 12.94 16.42
CA ILE A 125 18.43 12.06 17.14
C ILE A 125 18.20 10.76 16.36
N THR A 126 18.09 9.64 17.06
CA THR A 126 17.74 8.36 16.45
C THR A 126 16.21 8.25 16.35
N VAL A 127 15.71 8.11 15.13
CA VAL A 127 14.29 7.87 14.85
C VAL A 127 14.12 6.45 14.31
N THR A 128 13.36 5.64 15.05
CA THR A 128 12.93 4.31 14.61
C THR A 128 11.55 4.43 13.97
N PRO A 129 11.39 4.08 12.68
CA PRO A 129 10.08 3.99 12.05
C PRO A 129 9.17 3.02 12.82
N PRO A 130 7.84 3.27 12.90
CA PRO A 130 6.92 2.30 13.49
C PRO A 130 6.91 1.00 12.69
N ASP A 131 6.49 -0.10 13.30
CA ASP A 131 6.42 -1.39 12.59
C ASP A 131 5.42 -1.41 11.45
N ARG A 132 4.37 -0.58 11.52
CA ARG A 132 3.24 -0.58 10.60
C ARG A 132 3.19 0.74 9.83
N PHE A 133 3.11 0.67 8.51
CA PHE A 133 2.93 1.86 7.68
C PHE A 133 1.43 2.15 7.45
N GLY A 134 0.93 3.20 8.08
CA GLY A 134 -0.46 3.63 7.92
C GLY A 134 -1.51 2.59 8.37
N VAL A 135 -2.71 3.10 8.61
CA VAL A 135 -3.95 2.33 8.81
C VAL A 135 -5.08 3.23 8.32
N VAL A 136 -6.08 2.69 7.63
CA VAL A 136 -7.31 3.46 7.36
C VAL A 136 -8.06 3.61 8.68
N ALA A 137 -8.04 4.81 9.25
CA ALA A 137 -8.76 5.14 10.46
C ALA A 137 -10.28 5.04 10.24
N GLY A 138 -11.00 4.59 11.27
CA GLY A 138 -12.46 4.55 11.29
C GLY A 138 -13.02 3.16 11.53
N ALA A 139 -13.62 2.98 12.70
CA ALA A 139 -15.01 2.55 12.81
C ALA A 139 -15.84 3.82 13.06
#